data_AF-A0A7X7PZF2-F1
#
_entry.id   AF-A0A7X7PZF2-F1
#
_cell.length_a   1.000
_cell.length_b   1.000
_cell.length_c   1.000
_cell.angle_alpha   90.00
_cell.angle_beta   90.00
_cell.angle_gamma   90.00
#
_symmetry.space_group_name_H-M   'P 1'
#
loop_
_entity.id
_entity.type
_entity.pdbx_description
1 polymer ?
#
loop_
_entity_poly.entity_id
_entity_poly.type
_entity_poly.pdbx_seq_one_letter_code
_entity_poly.pdbx_strand_id
1 'polypeptide(L)' 'MRSQCFPFGVLLLALQLLMPGLSHAMPAFARQYNVSCVACHDAFPRLNAFGEHFAASNFRMPQWRDTMADL' A
#
# COMPACT_ATOMS: atom_id res chain seq x y z
N MET A 1 23.12 45.66 -1.94
CA MET A 1 23.36 44.29 -1.44
C MET A 1 22.02 43.56 -1.44
N ARG A 2 21.69 42.84 -2.53
CA ARG A 2 20.38 42.17 -2.69
C ARG A 2 20.49 40.72 -2.23
N SER A 3 19.84 40.47 -1.09
CA SER A 3 19.30 39.21 -0.58
C SER A 3 19.49 37.97 -1.47
N GLN A 4 20.63 37.28 -1.32
CA GLN A 4 20.85 35.94 -1.88
C GLN A 4 20.41 34.81 -0.92
N CYS A 5 19.77 35.13 0.21
CA CYS A 5 19.36 34.14 1.21
C CYS A 5 18.06 33.38 0.86
N PHE A 6 17.26 33.85 -0.10
CA PHE A 6 15.94 33.27 -0.41
C PHE A 6 15.95 31.96 -1.24
N PRO A 7 16.77 31.77 -2.30
CA PRO A 7 16.70 30.56 -3.12
C PRO A 7 17.26 29.32 -2.41
N PHE A 8 18.24 29.51 -1.52
CA PHE A 8 18.87 28.42 -0.78
C PHE A 8 17.91 27.79 0.25
N GLY A 9 17.07 28.60 0.90
CA GLY A 9 16.04 28.13 1.83
C GLY A 9 14.94 27.32 1.12
N VAL A 10 14.50 27.77 -0.05
CA VAL A 10 13.50 27.04 -0.87
C VAL A 10 14.08 25.71 -1.36
N LEU A 11 15.34 25.69 -1.78
CA LEU A 11 16.03 24.48 -2.22
C LEU A 11 16.18 23.45 -1.08
N LEU A 12 16.59 23.90 0.11
CA LEU A 12 16.71 23.03 1.29
C LEU A 12 15.37 22.46 1.73
N LEU A 13 14.30 23.26 1.70
CA LEU A 13 12.95 22.80 2.01
C LEU A 13 12.48 21.77 0.98
N ALA A 14 12.65 22.03 -0.32
CA ALA A 14 12.30 21.08 -1.37
C ALA A 14 13.03 19.74 -1.21
N LEU A 15 14.31 19.77 -0.80
CA LEU A 15 15.10 18.58 -0.56
C LEU A 15 14.63 17.78 0.67
N GLN A 16 14.16 18.46 1.72
CA GLN A 16 13.57 17.84 2.91
C GLN A 16 12.26 17.11 2.58
N LEU A 17 11.41 17.67 1.71
CA LEU A 17 10.16 17.01 1.31
C LEU A 17 10.38 15.75 0.45
N LEU A 18 11.57 15.57 -0.13
CA LEU A 18 11.93 14.38 -0.90
C LEU A 18 12.41 13.20 -0.04
N MET A 19 12.63 13.40 1.27
CA MET A 19 13.08 12.32 2.15
C MET A 19 11.94 11.30 2.36
N PRO A 20 12.15 10.01 2.04
CA PRO A 20 11.15 9.00 2.30
C PRO A 20 10.96 8.83 3.81
N GLY A 21 9.72 8.96 4.27
CA GLY A 21 9.33 8.69 5.65
C GLY A 21 9.17 7.19 5.93
N LEU A 22 9.17 6.82 7.21
CA LEU A 22 8.82 5.47 7.64
C LEU A 22 7.36 5.17 7.26
N SER A 23 7.14 4.12 6.47
CA SER A 23 5.81 3.64 6.13
C SER A 23 5.43 2.45 7.02
N HIS A 24 4.26 2.55 7.66
CA HIS A 24 3.69 1.46 8.45
C HIS A 24 2.69 0.71 7.57
N ALA A 25 3.18 -0.28 6.81
CA ALA A 25 2.30 -1.11 5.98
C ALA A 25 1.37 -1.96 6.86
N MET A 26 0.06 -1.75 6.77
CA MET A 26 -0.95 -2.58 7.45
C MET A 26 -1.58 -3.55 6.44
N PRO A 27 -1.50 -4.88 6.65
CA PRO A 27 -2.06 -5.85 5.71
C PRO A 27 -3.56 -6.04 5.95
N ALA A 28 -4.38 -5.07 5.54
CA ALA A 28 -5.81 -5.04 5.80
C ALA A 28 -6.54 -6.31 5.31
N PHE A 29 -6.24 -6.77 4.10
CA PHE A 29 -6.87 -7.97 3.53
C PHE A 29 -6.48 -9.26 4.25
N ALA A 30 -5.20 -9.41 4.59
CA ALA A 30 -4.72 -10.56 5.36
C ALA A 30 -5.45 -10.67 6.71
N ARG A 31 -5.67 -9.54 7.38
CA ARG A 31 -6.42 -9.47 8.64
C ARG A 31 -7.91 -9.75 8.43
N GLN A 32 -8.54 -9.11 7.45
CA GLN A 32 -9.97 -9.28 7.17
C GLN A 32 -10.33 -10.73 6.84
N TYR A 33 -9.51 -11.38 6.01
CA TYR A 33 -9.75 -12.76 5.57
C TYR A 33 -9.03 -13.81 6.42
N ASN A 34 -8.31 -13.40 7.47
CA ASN A 34 -7.53 -14.25 8.35
C ASN A 34 -6.58 -15.21 7.60
N VAL A 35 -5.84 -14.67 6.63
CA VAL A 35 -4.85 -15.40 5.82
C VAL A 35 -3.45 -14.80 6.00
N SER A 36 -2.41 -15.57 5.71
CA SER A 36 -1.03 -15.09 5.73
C SER A 36 -0.69 -14.28 4.47
N CYS A 37 0.36 -13.44 4.55
CA CYS A 37 0.78 -12.61 3.40
C CYS A 37 1.19 -13.45 2.18
N VAL A 38 1.74 -14.65 2.41
CA VAL A 38 2.19 -15.56 1.34
C VAL A 38 1.03 -16.21 0.58
N ALA A 39 -0.21 -16.11 1.09
CA ALA A 39 -1.38 -16.51 0.34
C ALA A 39 -1.51 -15.68 -0.95
N CYS A 40 -1.25 -14.37 -0.89
CA CYS A 40 -1.37 -13.45 -2.03
C CYS A 40 -0.02 -13.05 -2.66
N HIS A 41 1.08 -13.13 -1.92
CA HIS A 41 2.39 -12.63 -2.35
C HIS A 41 3.42 -13.74 -2.52
N ASP A 42 4.21 -13.64 -3.59
CA ASP A 42 5.42 -14.46 -3.80
C ASP A 42 6.65 -13.76 -3.20
N ALA A 43 6.83 -12.48 -3.55
CA ALA A 43 7.79 -11.58 -2.93
C ALA A 43 7.12 -10.24 -2.67
N PHE A 44 6.72 -9.95 -1.44
CA PHE A 44 6.04 -8.69 -1.10
C PHE A 44 6.79 -7.47 -1.69
N PRO A 45 6.12 -6.55 -2.42
CA PRO A 45 4.68 -6.43 -2.67
C PRO A 45 4.15 -7.12 -3.95
N ARG A 46 4.98 -7.88 -4.68
CA ARG A 46 4.57 -8.63 -5.89
C ARG A 46 3.52 -9.69 -5.57
N LEU A 47 2.47 -9.76 -6.37
CA LEU A 47 1.42 -10.76 -6.23
C LEU A 47 1.83 -12.09 -6.90
N ASN A 48 1.30 -13.19 -6.37
CA ASN A 48 1.30 -14.49 -7.03
C ASN A 48 0.03 -14.63 -7.89
N ALA A 49 -0.15 -15.76 -8.59
CA ALA A 49 -1.33 -15.97 -9.43
C ALA A 49 -2.67 -15.86 -8.69
N PHE A 50 -2.73 -16.29 -7.42
CA PHE A 50 -3.91 -16.13 -6.58
C PHE A 50 -4.16 -14.66 -6.24
N GLY A 51 -3.12 -13.93 -5.84
CA GLY A 51 -3.18 -12.51 -5.52
C GLY A 51 -3.66 -11.66 -6.71
N GLU A 52 -3.19 -11.96 -7.92
CA GLU A 52 -3.66 -11.31 -9.14
C GLU A 52 -5.15 -11.58 -9.40
N HIS A 53 -5.60 -12.82 -9.24
CA HIS A 53 -7.02 -13.17 -9.35
C HIS A 53 -7.86 -12.46 -8.28
N PHE A 54 -7.37 -12.40 -7.05
CA PHE A 54 -8.04 -11.70 -5.94
C PHE A 54 -8.15 -10.18 -6.20
N ALA A 55 -7.11 -9.55 -6.76
CA ALA A 55 -7.19 -8.15 -7.17
C ALA A 55 -8.22 -7.96 -8.31
N ALA A 56 -8.19 -8.84 -9.31
CA ALA A 56 -9.14 -8.84 -10.43
C ALA A 56 -10.60 -9.10 -10.00
N SER A 57 -10.82 -9.84 -8.91
CA SER A 57 -12.14 -10.12 -8.35
C SER A 57 -12.71 -8.98 -7.48
N ASN A 58 -12.07 -7.80 -7.49
CA ASN A 58 -12.36 -6.66 -6.63
C ASN A 58 -12.10 -6.94 -5.14
N PHE A 59 -11.01 -7.67 -4.84
CA PHE A 59 -10.61 -8.04 -3.48
C PHE A 59 -11.64 -8.88 -2.74
N ARG A 60 -12.31 -9.77 -3.46
CA ARG A 60 -13.35 -10.67 -2.92
C ARG A 60 -12.92 -12.12 -3.02
N MET A 61 -13.02 -12.81 -1.89
CA MET A 61 -12.76 -14.25 -1.81
C MET A 61 -13.84 -15.06 -2.55
N PRO A 62 -13.55 -16.32 -2.92
CA PRO A 62 -14.60 -17.26 -3.29
C PRO A 62 -15.71 -17.27 -2.23
N GLN A 63 -16.97 -17.42 -2.66
CA GLN A 63 -18.16 -17.42 -1.79
C GLN A 63 -18.45 -16.11 -1.02
N TRP A 64 -17.81 -14.99 -1.35
CA TRP A 64 -18.10 -13.70 -0.69
C TRP A 64 -19.59 -13.32 -0.69
N ARG A 65 -20.34 -13.75 -1.73
CA ARG A 65 -21.78 -13.48 -1.85
C ARG A 65 -22.57 -14.19 -0.76
N ASP A 66 -22.18 -15.41 -0.42
CA ASP A 66 -22.85 -16.22 0.59
C ASP A 66 -22.55 -15.64 1.97
N THR A 67 -21.30 -15.26 2.22
CA THR A 67 -20.89 -14.61 3.48
C THR A 67 -21.55 -13.24 3.71
N MET A 68 -21.88 -12.50 2.64
CA MET A 68 -22.55 -11.20 2.73
C MET A 68 -24.07 -11.29 2.73
N ALA A 69 -24.66 -12.38 2.25
CA ALA A 69 -26.11 -12.58 2.25
C ALA A 69 -26.66 -12.87 3.66
N ASP A 70 -25.79 -13.36 4.55
CA ASP A 70 -26.11 -13.70 5.94
C ASP A 70 -25.86 -12.54 6.94
N LEU A 71 -25.47 -11.35 6.44
CA LEU A 71 -25.27 -10.11 7.21
C LEU A 71 -26.42 -9.13 7.00
#